data_AF-A0A7Z8QAE4-F1
#
_entry.id   AF-A0A7Z8QAE4-F1
#
_cell.length_a   1.000
_cell.length_b   1.000
_cell.length_c   1.000
_cell.angle_alpha   90.00
_cell.angle_beta   90.00
_cell.angle_gamma   90.00
#
_symmetry.space_group_name_H-M   'P 1'
#
loop_
_entity.id
_entity.type
_entity.pdbx_description
1 polymer ?
#
loop_
_entity_poly.entity_id
_entity_poly.type
_entity_poly.pdbx_seq_one_letter_code
_entity_poly.pdbx_strand_id
1 'polypeptide(L)'
;MEKKTPLVSGGERHRLKDLLNYYGVEASYDELLNAPSISCVPGVYGKELEGLKAFAKMICRNHDISRTIVEEQLESIIEDTVTNPVRDWLAGITRSKDNNPVHELVDNLPVEDKEWAKVALYRWLIQCCAAADMATHEGRHPNAVPRYENVLVLGGDTGLHKSSFIKYLLPEDLHHYIKDSVRLDTKNSDSVLNVLRCWIPEFADLGPALKKKGLTALKEFLVKEHDEIRLTYTRNPSGESLFLRKLVL
;
A
#
# COMPACT_ATOMS: atom_id res chain seq x y z
N MET A 1 22.55 31.78 -24.82
CA MET A 1 22.61 31.78 -23.34
C MET A 1 22.03 30.47 -22.86
N GLU A 2 22.87 29.46 -22.69
CA GLU A 2 22.47 28.21 -22.05
C GLU A 2 22.25 28.47 -20.56
N LYS A 3 21.03 28.22 -20.07
CA LYS A 3 20.77 28.17 -18.64
C LYS A 3 21.46 26.92 -18.10
N LYS A 4 22.62 27.10 -17.46
CA LYS A 4 23.22 26.06 -16.61
C LYS A 4 22.27 25.81 -15.44
N THR A 5 21.60 24.67 -15.45
CA THR A 5 21.00 24.10 -14.25
C THR A 5 22.13 23.88 -13.24
N PRO A 6 22.08 24.47 -12.03
CA PRO A 6 23.14 24.24 -11.06
C PRO A 6 23.11 22.76 -10.66
N LEU A 7 24.24 22.08 -10.86
CA LEU A 7 24.52 20.80 -10.22
C LEU A 7 24.55 21.06 -8.71
N VAL A 8 23.43 20.81 -8.05
CA VAL A 8 23.34 20.77 -6.59
C VAL A 8 24.43 19.83 -6.09
N SER A 9 25.29 20.34 -5.22
CA SER A 9 26.34 19.51 -4.62
C SER A 9 25.68 18.45 -3.73
N GLY A 10 26.09 17.18 -3.81
CA GLY A 10 25.55 16.11 -2.96
C GLY A 10 25.60 16.41 -1.45
N GLY A 11 26.39 17.41 -1.03
CA GLY A 11 26.42 17.93 0.33
C GLY A 11 25.14 18.65 0.78
N GLU A 12 24.43 19.37 -0.09
CA GLU A 12 23.19 20.07 0.30
C GLU A 12 22.02 19.11 0.51
N ARG A 13 21.93 18.06 -0.31
CA ARG A 13 20.95 16.97 -0.13
C ARG A 13 21.12 16.27 1.22
N HIS A 14 22.36 15.92 1.57
CA HIS A 14 22.66 15.27 2.84
C HIS A 14 22.32 16.18 4.03
N ARG A 15 22.70 17.46 3.96
CA ARG A 15 22.35 18.45 4.99
C ARG A 15 20.84 18.60 5.18
N LEU A 16 20.04 18.63 4.10
CA LEU A 16 18.59 18.68 4.23
C LEU A 16 18.07 17.45 4.99
N LYS A 17 18.55 16.24 4.63
CA LYS A 17 18.16 15.00 5.32
C LYS A 17 18.54 15.04 6.80
N ASP A 18 19.75 15.46 7.13
CA ASP A 18 20.23 15.56 8.51
C ASP A 18 19.41 16.55 9.33
N LEU A 19 19.01 17.68 8.73
CA LEU A 19 18.17 18.67 9.38
C LEU A 19 16.75 18.13 9.63
N LEU A 20 16.12 17.46 8.66
CA LEU A 20 14.83 16.83 8.87
C LEU A 20 14.86 15.85 10.05
N ASN A 21 15.90 15.01 10.11
CA ASN A 21 16.12 14.09 11.22
C ASN A 21 16.36 14.81 12.55
N TYR A 22 17.16 15.88 12.56
CA TYR A 22 17.42 16.68 13.75
C TYR A 22 16.15 17.30 14.35
N TYR A 23 15.20 17.71 13.50
CA TYR A 23 13.90 18.22 13.93
C TYR A 23 12.86 17.11 14.20
N GLY A 24 13.24 15.83 14.13
CA GLY A 24 12.37 14.69 14.42
C GLY A 24 11.31 14.42 13.35
N VAL A 25 11.51 14.91 12.12
CA VAL A 25 10.58 14.65 11.02
C VAL A 25 10.74 13.22 10.55
N GLU A 26 9.63 12.49 10.52
CA GLU A 26 9.58 11.15 9.93
C GLU A 26 8.92 11.27 8.55
N ALA A 27 9.72 11.08 7.49
CA ALA A 27 9.23 11.09 6.13
C ALA A 27 9.80 9.90 5.37
N SER A 28 8.91 9.07 4.86
CA SER A 28 9.23 7.81 4.17
C SER A 28 8.27 7.56 3.02
N TYR A 29 8.60 6.63 2.15
CA TYR A 29 7.74 6.18 1.08
C TYR A 29 7.05 4.88 1.47
N ASP A 30 5.73 4.90 1.55
CA ASP A 30 4.93 3.70 1.77
C ASP A 30 4.77 2.95 0.45
N GLU A 31 5.44 1.80 0.31
CA GLU A 31 5.40 1.01 -0.93
C GLU A 31 4.05 0.33 -1.18
N LEU A 32 3.25 0.12 -0.13
CA LEU A 32 1.89 -0.39 -0.32
C LEU A 32 0.98 0.74 -0.78
N LEU A 33 0.95 1.89 -0.12
CA LEU A 33 0.08 2.99 -0.56
C LEU A 33 0.61 3.72 -1.81
N ASN A 34 1.86 3.47 -2.17
CA ASN A 34 2.59 4.15 -3.24
C ASN A 34 2.47 5.68 -3.09
N ALA A 35 2.76 6.14 -1.88
CA ALA A 35 2.56 7.51 -1.43
C ALA A 35 3.54 7.87 -0.30
N PRO A 36 3.88 9.16 -0.13
CA PRO A 36 4.63 9.62 1.03
C PRO A 36 3.86 9.36 2.34
N SER A 37 4.54 8.76 3.31
CA SER A 37 4.14 8.69 4.71
C SER A 37 4.91 9.73 5.50
N ILE A 38 4.19 10.71 6.05
CA ILE A 38 4.77 11.88 6.72
C ILE A 38 4.18 12.00 8.12
N SER A 39 5.03 12.15 9.13
CA SER A 39 4.64 12.32 10.52
C SER A 39 5.60 13.25 11.26
N CYS A 40 5.23 13.67 12.47
CA CYS A 40 6.07 14.44 13.38
C CYS A 40 6.62 15.77 12.80
N VAL A 41 5.89 16.44 11.90
CA VAL A 41 6.31 17.75 11.35
C VAL A 41 5.99 18.87 12.36
N PRO A 42 6.99 19.57 12.94
CA PRO A 42 6.74 20.61 13.94
C PRO A 42 5.89 21.76 13.40
N GLY A 43 4.81 22.09 14.12
CA GLY A 43 3.93 23.21 13.80
C GLY A 43 3.00 22.98 12.59
N VAL A 44 3.02 21.78 12.00
CA VAL A 44 2.11 21.39 10.91
C VAL A 44 1.16 20.32 11.43
N TYR A 45 -0.13 20.62 11.42
CA TYR A 45 -1.17 19.65 11.73
C TYR A 45 -1.58 18.94 10.43
N GLY A 46 -1.10 17.72 10.23
CA GLY A 46 -1.43 16.90 9.06
C GLY A 46 -0.28 16.04 8.57
N LYS A 47 -0.56 15.15 7.60
CA LYS A 47 0.42 14.24 6.97
C LYS A 47 0.71 14.65 5.52
N GLU A 48 0.65 15.95 5.23
CA GLU A 48 0.67 16.47 3.86
C GLU A 48 2.09 16.85 3.40
N LEU A 49 2.42 16.49 2.17
CA LEU A 49 3.70 16.81 1.54
C LEU A 49 3.93 18.32 1.42
N GLU A 50 2.89 19.10 1.16
CA GLU A 50 3.00 20.56 1.06
C GLU A 50 3.35 21.20 2.41
N GLY A 51 2.81 20.66 3.51
CA GLY A 51 3.18 21.07 4.87
C GLY A 51 4.65 20.78 5.17
N LEU A 52 5.13 19.60 4.79
CA LEU A 52 6.55 19.24 4.90
C LEU A 52 7.44 20.14 4.03
N LYS A 53 7.06 20.43 2.77
CA LYS A 53 7.78 21.35 1.88
C LYS A 53 7.89 22.74 2.50
N ALA A 54 6.81 23.27 3.06
CA ALA A 54 6.81 24.56 3.73
C ALA A 54 7.76 24.58 4.94
N PHE A 55 7.69 23.53 5.78
CA PHE A 55 8.56 23.38 6.95
C PHE A 55 10.05 23.23 6.56
N ALA A 56 10.36 22.39 5.57
CA ALA A 56 11.72 22.21 5.06
C ALA A 56 12.30 23.53 4.51
N LYS A 57 11.51 24.32 3.76
CA LYS A 57 11.95 25.65 3.28
C LYS A 57 12.25 26.61 4.43
N MET A 58 11.49 26.54 5.52
CA MET A 58 11.74 27.34 6.71
C MET A 58 13.06 26.95 7.37
N ILE A 59 13.32 25.65 7.55
CA ILE A 59 14.58 25.17 8.13
C ILE A 59 15.77 25.56 7.24
N CYS A 60 15.69 25.35 5.92
CA CYS A 60 16.75 25.73 4.99
C CYS A 60 17.12 27.20 5.13
N ARG A 61 16.13 28.09 5.30
CA ARG A 61 16.37 29.52 5.53
C ARG A 61 17.13 29.81 6.83
N ASN A 62 16.87 29.04 7.89
CA ASN A 62 17.50 29.26 9.20
C ASN A 62 18.93 28.69 9.29
N HIS A 63 19.32 27.83 8.35
CA HIS A 63 20.63 27.14 8.32
C HIS A 63 21.44 27.46 7.06
N ASP A 64 21.10 28.55 6.36
CA ASP A 64 21.79 29.03 5.15
C ASP A 64 21.93 27.98 4.02
N ILE A 65 20.90 27.17 3.83
CA ILE A 65 20.79 26.21 2.72
C ILE A 65 19.84 26.77 1.66
N SER A 66 20.14 26.52 0.38
CA SER A 66 19.25 26.87 -0.73
C SER A 66 17.84 26.30 -0.51
N ARG A 67 16.79 27.10 -0.74
CA ARG A 67 15.39 26.61 -0.66
C ARG A 67 14.99 25.79 -1.88
N THR A 68 15.69 25.95 -2.99
CA THR A 68 15.44 25.20 -4.24
C THR A 68 15.67 23.71 -4.04
N ILE A 69 16.58 23.32 -3.14
CA ILE A 69 16.85 21.92 -2.78
C ILE A 69 15.58 21.18 -2.33
N VAL A 70 14.64 21.89 -1.68
CA VAL A 70 13.41 21.28 -1.18
C VAL A 70 12.54 20.84 -2.34
N GLU A 71 12.38 21.68 -3.37
CA GLU A 71 11.60 21.33 -4.56
C GLU A 71 12.29 20.26 -5.40
N GLU A 72 13.62 20.30 -5.45
CA GLU A 72 14.39 19.43 -6.33
C GLU A 72 14.67 18.05 -5.73
N GLN A 73 14.76 17.93 -4.40
CA GLN A 73 15.31 16.73 -3.75
C GLN A 73 14.48 16.16 -2.59
N LEU A 74 13.52 16.90 -2.01
CA LEU A 74 12.78 16.39 -0.85
C LEU A 74 12.07 15.07 -1.15
N GLU A 75 11.38 14.99 -2.28
CA GLU A 75 10.67 13.77 -2.68
C GLU A 75 11.64 12.59 -2.88
N SER A 76 12.79 12.82 -3.52
CA SER A 76 13.85 11.81 -3.63
C SER A 76 14.40 11.37 -2.26
N ILE A 77 14.52 12.27 -1.29
CA ILE A 77 14.96 11.93 0.08
C ILE A 77 13.92 11.04 0.78
N ILE A 78 12.64 11.31 0.58
CA ILE A 78 11.54 10.48 1.10
C ILE A 78 11.60 9.08 0.46
N GLU A 79 11.80 9.02 -0.87
CA GLU A 79 11.89 7.78 -1.64
C GLU A 79 13.13 6.92 -1.32
N ASP A 80 14.20 7.51 -0.79
CA ASP A 80 15.35 6.76 -0.28
C ASP A 80 14.98 5.90 0.94
N THR A 81 13.87 6.20 1.62
CA THR A 81 13.44 5.52 2.85
C THR A 81 12.11 4.84 2.61
N VAL A 82 12.14 3.59 2.13
CA VAL A 82 10.94 2.81 1.85
C VAL A 82 10.47 2.07 3.11
N THR A 83 9.18 2.13 3.38
CA THR A 83 8.52 1.48 4.52
C THR A 83 7.37 0.59 4.06
N ASN A 84 7.12 -0.48 4.82
CA ASN A 84 5.98 -1.37 4.60
C ASN A 84 5.46 -1.90 5.95
N PRO A 85 4.63 -1.11 6.65
CA PRO A 85 4.14 -1.46 7.98
C PRO A 85 3.38 -2.79 8.03
N VAL A 86 2.70 -3.18 6.95
CA VAL A 86 1.99 -4.48 6.89
C VAL A 86 2.98 -5.63 6.83
N ARG A 87 4.00 -5.57 5.96
CA ARG A 87 5.06 -6.60 5.91
C ARG A 87 5.78 -6.69 7.25
N ASP A 88 6.13 -5.55 7.83
CA ASP A 88 6.88 -5.49 9.08
C ASP A 88 6.04 -6.07 10.24
N TRP A 89 4.73 -5.80 10.27
CA TRP A 89 3.80 -6.44 11.20
C TRP A 89 3.73 -7.96 10.98
N LEU A 90 3.51 -8.41 9.74
CA LEU A 90 3.43 -9.85 9.40
C LEU A 90 4.70 -10.61 9.82
N ALA A 91 5.87 -10.02 9.59
CA ALA A 91 7.16 -10.59 9.99
C ALA A 91 7.33 -10.67 11.52
N GLY A 92 6.68 -9.77 12.27
CA GLY A 92 6.68 -9.76 13.74
C GLY A 92 5.64 -10.69 14.39
N ILE A 93 4.72 -11.28 13.62
CA ILE A 93 3.69 -12.17 14.19
C ILE A 93 4.37 -13.44 14.73
N THR A 94 4.12 -13.71 16.01
CA THR A 94 4.53 -14.95 16.67
C THR A 94 3.32 -15.77 17.05
N ARG A 95 3.45 -17.11 16.97
CA ARG A 95 2.39 -17.99 17.43
C ARG A 95 2.24 -17.87 18.95
N SER A 96 1.02 -17.57 19.39
CA SER A 96 0.66 -17.53 20.81
C SER A 96 0.14 -18.86 21.35
N LYS A 97 -0.24 -19.80 20.46
CA LYS A 97 -0.77 -21.13 20.78
C LYS A 97 -0.31 -22.15 19.74
N ASP A 98 -0.37 -23.43 20.12
CA ASP A 98 0.01 -24.55 19.24
C ASP A 98 -1.05 -24.88 18.18
N ASN A 99 -2.32 -24.60 18.51
CA ASN A 99 -3.45 -24.84 17.61
C ASN A 99 -3.36 -24.03 16.32
N ASN A 100 -4.08 -24.49 15.31
CA ASN A 100 -4.13 -23.83 14.03
C ASN A 100 -5.12 -22.64 14.07
N PRO A 101 -4.65 -21.38 13.97
CA PRO A 101 -5.51 -20.20 14.14
C PRO A 101 -6.56 -20.06 13.03
N VAL A 102 -6.24 -20.49 11.80
CA VAL A 102 -7.19 -20.43 10.68
C VAL A 102 -8.33 -21.43 10.90
N HIS A 103 -8.01 -22.61 11.43
CA HIS A 103 -9.04 -23.62 11.73
C HIS A 103 -9.94 -23.13 12.86
N GLU A 104 -9.36 -22.65 13.96
CA GLU A 104 -10.13 -22.10 15.08
C GLU A 104 -11.06 -20.96 14.61
N LEU A 105 -10.57 -20.06 13.77
CA LEU A 105 -11.37 -18.98 13.21
C LEU A 105 -12.56 -19.52 12.39
N VAL A 106 -12.31 -20.42 11.44
CA VAL A 106 -13.37 -20.98 10.58
C VAL A 106 -14.37 -21.80 11.38
N ASP A 107 -13.91 -22.56 12.37
CA ASP A 107 -14.78 -23.38 13.22
C ASP A 107 -15.77 -22.50 14.02
N ASN A 108 -15.43 -21.24 14.30
CA ASN A 108 -16.33 -20.26 14.93
C ASN A 108 -17.23 -19.46 13.96
N LEU A 109 -16.99 -19.51 12.64
CA LEU A 109 -17.80 -18.78 11.66
C LEU A 109 -19.17 -19.45 11.41
N PRO A 110 -20.26 -18.70 11.16
CA PRO A 110 -21.55 -19.29 10.82
C PRO A 110 -21.60 -19.72 9.33
N VAL A 111 -20.74 -20.66 8.93
CA VAL A 111 -20.65 -21.21 7.57
C VAL A 111 -21.00 -22.70 7.56
N GLU A 112 -21.72 -23.15 6.54
CA GLU A 112 -22.15 -24.55 6.42
C GLU A 112 -20.97 -25.49 6.12
N ASP A 113 -20.20 -25.18 5.08
CA ASP A 113 -19.04 -25.98 4.65
C ASP A 113 -17.74 -25.46 5.27
N LYS A 114 -17.41 -25.97 6.45
CA LYS A 114 -16.21 -25.63 7.21
C LYS A 114 -14.92 -26.03 6.50
N GLU A 115 -14.91 -27.18 5.85
CA GLU A 115 -13.71 -27.69 5.19
C GLU A 115 -13.39 -26.87 3.94
N TRP A 116 -14.41 -26.52 3.15
CA TRP A 116 -14.24 -25.58 2.05
C TRP A 116 -13.81 -24.20 2.54
N ALA A 117 -14.43 -23.68 3.61
CA ALA A 117 -14.09 -22.37 4.16
C ALA A 117 -12.62 -22.32 4.64
N LYS A 118 -12.10 -23.40 5.24
CA LYS A 118 -10.66 -23.52 5.57
C LYS A 118 -9.80 -23.38 4.32
N VAL A 119 -10.09 -24.15 3.27
CA VAL A 119 -9.33 -24.10 2.00
C VAL A 119 -9.37 -22.71 1.36
N ALA A 120 -10.56 -22.10 1.28
CA ALA A 120 -10.75 -20.77 0.70
C ALA A 120 -9.97 -19.70 1.49
N LEU A 121 -10.08 -19.73 2.82
CA LEU A 121 -9.42 -18.76 3.68
C LEU A 121 -7.90 -18.90 3.66
N TYR A 122 -7.35 -20.12 3.62
CA TYR A 122 -5.90 -20.32 3.45
C TYR A 122 -5.38 -19.75 2.15
N ARG A 123 -6.02 -20.09 1.03
CA ARG A 123 -5.58 -19.61 -0.29
C ARG A 123 -5.58 -18.09 -0.34
N TRP A 124 -6.61 -17.47 0.24
CA TRP A 124 -6.72 -16.02 0.31
C TRP A 124 -5.67 -15.41 1.26
N LEU A 125 -5.49 -15.92 2.48
CA LEU A 125 -4.51 -15.40 3.45
C LEU A 125 -3.05 -15.53 2.97
N ILE A 126 -2.69 -16.65 2.33
CA ILE A 126 -1.34 -16.83 1.73
C ILE A 126 -1.11 -15.77 0.67
N GLN A 127 -2.11 -15.53 -0.18
CA GLN A 127 -2.07 -14.46 -1.17
C GLN A 127 -1.93 -13.09 -0.47
N CYS A 128 -2.53 -12.87 0.71
CA CYS A 128 -2.44 -11.60 1.46
C CYS A 128 -1.03 -11.32 1.91
N CYS A 129 -0.37 -12.35 2.43
CA CYS A 129 1.03 -12.27 2.82
C CYS A 129 1.92 -11.97 1.60
N ALA A 130 1.72 -12.70 0.51
CA ALA A 130 2.49 -12.49 -0.72
C ALA A 130 2.25 -11.09 -1.34
N ALA A 131 1.03 -10.55 -1.29
CA ALA A 131 0.76 -9.20 -1.78
C ALA A 131 1.37 -8.12 -0.86
N ALA A 132 1.42 -8.37 0.45
CA ALA A 132 2.00 -7.44 1.41
C ALA A 132 3.51 -7.29 1.23
N ASP A 133 4.21 -8.39 0.94
CA ASP A 133 5.66 -8.41 0.76
C ASP A 133 6.11 -8.36 -0.70
N MET A 134 5.21 -7.99 -1.61
CA MET A 134 5.50 -7.83 -3.02
C MET A 134 5.99 -9.13 -3.70
N ALA A 135 5.60 -10.29 -3.17
CA ALA A 135 6.02 -11.63 -3.57
C ALA A 135 7.54 -11.82 -3.55
N THR A 136 8.22 -11.10 -2.66
CA THR A 136 9.68 -11.15 -2.50
C THR A 136 10.14 -12.10 -1.39
N HIS A 137 9.21 -12.79 -0.72
CA HIS A 137 9.52 -13.72 0.37
C HIS A 137 10.63 -14.72 0.05
N GLU A 138 11.57 -14.87 0.97
CA GLU A 138 12.55 -15.96 0.93
C GLU A 138 11.87 -17.30 1.19
N GLY A 139 12.10 -18.30 0.33
CA GLY A 139 11.43 -19.60 0.43
C GLY A 139 10.14 -19.72 -0.39
N ARG A 140 9.78 -18.70 -1.18
CA ARG A 140 8.76 -18.86 -2.23
C ARG A 140 9.16 -19.98 -3.19
N HIS A 141 8.16 -20.71 -3.70
CA HIS A 141 8.42 -21.74 -4.71
C HIS A 141 9.10 -21.10 -5.95
N PRO A 142 10.12 -21.73 -6.58
CA PRO A 142 10.86 -21.12 -7.69
C PRO A 142 9.99 -20.68 -8.87
N ASN A 143 8.88 -21.38 -9.09
CA ASN A 143 7.91 -21.08 -10.15
C ASN A 143 6.74 -20.19 -9.69
N ALA A 144 6.80 -19.62 -8.47
CA ALA A 144 5.76 -18.72 -8.00
C ALA A 144 5.80 -17.41 -8.79
N VAL A 145 4.66 -17.05 -9.35
CA VAL A 145 4.45 -15.80 -10.09
C VAL A 145 3.63 -14.86 -9.20
N PRO A 146 3.92 -13.55 -9.15
CA PRO A 146 3.15 -12.57 -8.37
C PRO A 146 1.77 -12.31 -9.00
N ARG A 147 0.91 -13.34 -9.03
CA ARG A 147 -0.47 -13.28 -9.51
C ARG A 147 -1.40 -13.58 -8.36
N TYR A 148 -2.33 -12.66 -8.14
CA TYR A 148 -3.22 -12.65 -6.99
C TYR A 148 -4.66 -12.88 -7.47
N GLU A 149 -4.94 -14.11 -7.93
CA GLU A 149 -6.15 -14.44 -8.67
C GLU A 149 -7.35 -14.83 -7.79
N ASN A 150 -7.11 -15.11 -6.50
CA ASN A 150 -8.17 -15.50 -5.58
C ASN A 150 -8.88 -14.27 -5.01
N VAL A 151 -10.21 -14.32 -5.02
CA VAL A 151 -11.10 -13.32 -4.40
C VAL A 151 -11.91 -14.01 -3.31
N LEU A 152 -11.94 -13.46 -2.10
CA LEU A 152 -12.71 -14.02 -0.99
C LEU A 152 -14.09 -13.38 -0.94
N VAL A 153 -15.12 -14.16 -1.27
CA VAL A 153 -16.51 -13.70 -1.22
C VAL A 153 -17.19 -14.17 0.06
N LEU A 154 -17.61 -13.23 0.90
CA LEU A 154 -18.40 -13.50 2.11
C LEU A 154 -19.91 -13.38 1.80
N GLY A 155 -20.55 -14.53 1.60
CA GLY A 155 -22.00 -14.63 1.38
C GLY A 155 -22.81 -14.65 2.67
N GLY A 156 -24.05 -14.14 2.63
CA GLY A 156 -24.99 -14.18 3.75
C GLY A 156 -25.87 -12.94 3.82
N ASP A 157 -26.70 -12.84 4.86
CA ASP A 157 -27.61 -11.71 5.06
C ASP A 157 -26.86 -10.39 5.32
N THR A 158 -27.56 -9.27 5.11
CA THR A 158 -27.05 -7.94 5.46
C THR A 158 -26.94 -7.80 6.99
N GLY A 159 -26.01 -6.97 7.46
CA GLY A 159 -25.82 -6.73 8.90
C GLY A 159 -24.93 -7.74 9.64
N LEU A 160 -24.39 -8.77 8.98
CA LEU A 160 -23.48 -9.75 9.59
C LEU A 160 -22.02 -9.27 9.77
N HIS A 161 -21.77 -7.95 9.78
CA HIS A 161 -20.44 -7.35 9.98
C HIS A 161 -19.33 -7.88 9.05
N LYS A 162 -19.67 -8.32 7.84
CA LYS A 162 -18.75 -8.95 6.87
C LYS A 162 -17.55 -8.06 6.51
N SER A 163 -17.80 -6.76 6.28
CA SER A 163 -16.74 -5.77 6.03
C SER A 163 -15.83 -5.57 7.26
N SER A 164 -16.44 -5.49 8.45
CA SER A 164 -15.70 -5.32 9.69
C SER A 164 -14.89 -6.57 10.07
N PHE A 165 -15.34 -7.77 9.68
CA PHE A 165 -14.67 -9.03 9.99
C PHE A 165 -13.19 -9.00 9.58
N ILE A 166 -12.87 -8.59 8.35
CA ILE A 166 -11.48 -8.55 7.90
C ILE A 166 -10.67 -7.50 8.64
N LYS A 167 -11.27 -6.34 8.95
CA LYS A 167 -10.61 -5.31 9.78
C LYS A 167 -10.27 -5.84 11.16
N TYR A 168 -11.16 -6.62 11.78
CA TYR A 168 -10.91 -7.21 13.10
C TYR A 168 -9.82 -8.28 13.12
N LEU A 169 -9.39 -8.80 11.96
CA LEU A 169 -8.20 -9.66 11.87
C LEU A 169 -6.90 -8.86 12.02
N LEU A 170 -6.95 -7.53 11.86
CA LEU A 170 -5.79 -6.65 11.84
C LEU A 170 -5.75 -5.72 13.06
N PRO A 171 -4.56 -5.31 13.52
CA PRO A 171 -4.40 -4.18 14.43
C PRO A 171 -5.05 -2.91 13.86
N GLU A 172 -5.57 -2.05 14.74
CA GLU A 172 -6.24 -0.80 14.38
C GLU A 172 -5.36 0.10 13.49
N ASP A 173 -4.07 0.19 13.79
CA ASP A 173 -3.11 0.98 13.02
C ASP A 173 -2.98 0.53 11.56
N LEU A 174 -3.35 -0.71 11.22
CA LEU A 174 -3.31 -1.22 9.85
C LEU A 174 -4.65 -1.12 9.12
N HIS A 175 -5.73 -0.68 9.77
CA HIS A 175 -7.06 -0.63 9.14
C HIS A 175 -7.10 0.30 7.93
N HIS A 176 -6.25 1.32 7.88
CA HIS A 176 -6.17 2.25 6.76
C HIS A 176 -5.55 1.65 5.49
N TYR A 177 -4.92 0.46 5.58
CA TYR A 177 -4.52 -0.32 4.43
C TYR A 177 -5.67 -1.16 3.87
N ILE A 178 -6.81 -1.26 4.55
CA ILE A 178 -8.04 -1.84 4.00
C ILE A 178 -8.88 -0.70 3.42
N LYS A 179 -9.40 -0.90 2.22
CA LYS A 179 -10.23 0.10 1.56
C LYS A 179 -11.62 -0.43 1.27
N ASP A 180 -12.57 0.09 2.02
CA ASP A 180 -13.97 -0.31 1.91
C ASP A 180 -14.61 0.30 0.66
N SER A 181 -15.63 -0.39 0.15
CA SER A 181 -16.54 0.14 -0.86
C SER A 181 -15.86 0.65 -2.13
N VAL A 182 -14.77 0.00 -2.55
CA VAL A 182 -14.10 0.33 -3.81
C VAL A 182 -14.98 -0.05 -5.00
N ARG A 183 -14.77 0.68 -6.10
CA ARG A 183 -15.33 0.37 -7.41
C ARG A 183 -14.19 0.22 -8.40
N LEU A 184 -14.24 -0.84 -9.20
CA LEU A 184 -13.27 -1.10 -10.26
C LEU A 184 -13.88 -0.79 -11.63
N ASP A 185 -13.34 0.23 -12.28
CA ASP A 185 -13.45 0.46 -13.71
C ASP A 185 -12.07 0.31 -14.33
N THR A 186 -11.82 -0.81 -15.01
CA THR A 186 -10.52 -1.14 -15.60
C THR A 186 -10.10 -0.19 -16.73
N LYS A 187 -11.02 0.65 -17.23
CA LYS A 187 -10.74 1.65 -18.26
C LYS A 187 -10.36 3.02 -17.68
N ASN A 188 -10.52 3.19 -16.38
CA ASN A 188 -10.22 4.43 -15.68
C ASN A 188 -8.97 4.23 -14.81
N SER A 189 -7.88 4.91 -15.16
CA SER A 189 -6.60 4.83 -14.44
C SER A 189 -6.71 5.26 -12.98
N ASP A 190 -7.55 6.25 -12.67
CA ASP A 190 -7.77 6.70 -11.29
C ASP A 190 -8.54 5.66 -10.47
N SER A 191 -9.51 4.97 -11.10
CA SER A 191 -10.22 3.86 -10.46
C SER A 191 -9.29 2.69 -10.16
N VAL A 192 -8.44 2.31 -11.11
CA VAL A 192 -7.42 1.27 -10.92
C VAL A 192 -6.43 1.69 -9.83
N LEU A 193 -5.90 2.91 -9.89
CA LEU A 193 -4.99 3.46 -8.88
C LEU A 193 -5.62 3.45 -7.49
N ASN A 194 -6.89 3.81 -7.39
CA ASN A 194 -7.64 3.82 -6.14
C ASN A 194 -7.71 2.43 -5.48
N VAL A 195 -7.80 1.37 -6.28
CA VAL A 195 -7.78 -0.05 -5.85
C VAL A 195 -6.37 -0.50 -5.48
N LEU A 196 -5.34 -0.05 -6.21
CA LEU A 196 -3.95 -0.42 -5.96
C LEU A 196 -3.34 0.26 -4.73
N ARG A 197 -3.85 1.45 -4.33
CA ARG A 197 -3.38 2.23 -3.16
C ARG A 197 -4.00 1.77 -1.82
N CYS A 198 -4.05 0.48 -1.58
CA CYS A 198 -4.43 -0.14 -0.30
C CYS A 198 -3.95 -1.59 -0.31
N TRP A 199 -3.77 -2.28 0.81
CA TRP A 199 -3.41 -3.71 0.84
C TRP A 199 -4.58 -4.61 0.42
N ILE A 200 -5.78 -4.33 0.93
CA ILE A 200 -6.98 -5.15 0.69
C ILE A 200 -8.15 -4.22 0.28
N PRO A 201 -8.42 -4.09 -1.02
CA PRO A 201 -9.67 -3.50 -1.52
C PRO A 201 -10.89 -4.41 -1.30
N GLU A 202 -11.96 -3.86 -0.72
CA GLU A 202 -13.29 -4.49 -0.61
C GLU A 202 -14.27 -3.86 -1.61
N PHE A 203 -14.89 -4.68 -2.46
CA PHE A 203 -15.87 -4.18 -3.42
C PHE A 203 -17.21 -3.82 -2.75
N ALA A 204 -17.70 -2.60 -3.03
CA ALA A 204 -19.00 -2.12 -2.54
C ALA A 204 -20.18 -3.00 -2.98
N ASP A 205 -20.09 -3.55 -4.19
CA ASP A 205 -21.12 -4.41 -4.76
C ASP A 205 -20.46 -5.42 -5.72
N LEU A 206 -20.57 -6.70 -5.36
CA LEU A 206 -20.11 -7.80 -6.20
C LEU A 206 -21.05 -8.04 -7.39
N GLY A 207 -22.31 -7.60 -7.35
CA GLY A 207 -23.31 -7.84 -8.38
C GLY A 207 -22.86 -7.41 -9.79
N PRO A 208 -22.42 -6.15 -10.00
CA PRO A 208 -21.85 -5.70 -11.27
C PRO A 208 -20.59 -6.48 -11.69
N ALA A 209 -19.72 -6.81 -10.73
CA ALA A 209 -18.49 -7.57 -10.97
C ALA A 209 -18.74 -9.03 -11.35
N LEU A 210 -19.85 -9.62 -10.90
CA LEU A 210 -20.24 -11.00 -11.20
C LEU A 210 -21.04 -11.14 -12.50
N LYS A 211 -21.54 -10.04 -13.09
CA LYS A 211 -22.13 -10.06 -14.45
C LYS A 211 -21.06 -10.39 -15.49
N LYS A 212 -21.44 -11.07 -16.59
CA LYS A 212 -20.50 -11.55 -17.64
C LYS A 212 -19.41 -10.55 -18.03
N LYS A 213 -19.77 -9.29 -18.30
CA LYS A 213 -18.81 -8.23 -18.66
C LYS A 213 -17.89 -7.83 -17.49
N GLY A 214 -18.45 -7.69 -16.29
CA GLY A 214 -17.69 -7.38 -15.08
C GLY A 214 -16.73 -8.51 -14.70
N LEU A 215 -17.15 -9.76 -14.85
CA LEU A 215 -16.32 -10.92 -14.52
C LEU A 215 -15.13 -11.04 -15.48
N THR A 216 -15.33 -10.74 -16.77
CA THR A 216 -14.23 -10.65 -17.74
C THR A 216 -13.25 -9.55 -17.33
N ALA A 217 -13.72 -8.34 -17.04
CA ALA A 217 -12.87 -7.23 -16.62
C ALA A 217 -12.12 -7.52 -15.31
N LEU A 218 -12.77 -8.16 -14.34
CA LEU A 218 -12.16 -8.57 -13.08
C LEU A 218 -11.09 -9.65 -13.31
N LYS A 219 -11.32 -10.64 -14.17
CA LYS A 219 -10.30 -11.63 -14.52
C LYS A 219 -9.10 -11.00 -15.23
N GLU A 220 -9.36 -10.15 -16.23
CA GLU A 220 -8.31 -9.40 -16.92
C GLU A 220 -7.52 -8.51 -15.96
N PHE A 221 -8.19 -7.98 -14.93
CA PHE A 221 -7.53 -7.31 -13.82
C PHE A 221 -6.64 -8.32 -13.05
N LEU A 222 -7.21 -9.34 -12.42
CA LEU A 222 -6.48 -10.21 -11.50
C LEU A 222 -5.30 -11.00 -12.13
N VAL A 223 -5.33 -11.26 -13.44
CA VAL A 223 -4.30 -12.04 -14.15
C VAL A 223 -3.00 -11.26 -14.41
N LYS A 224 -3.01 -9.92 -14.39
CA LYS A 224 -1.75 -9.18 -14.65
C LYS A 224 -0.82 -9.26 -13.44
N GLU A 225 0.48 -9.22 -13.71
CA GLU A 225 1.53 -9.20 -12.68
C GLU A 225 1.79 -7.78 -12.19
N HIS A 226 1.78 -6.82 -13.11
CA HIS A 226 2.06 -5.41 -12.82
C HIS A 226 1.06 -4.49 -13.49
N ASP A 227 0.85 -3.33 -12.87
CA ASP A 227 0.24 -2.16 -13.50
C ASP A 227 1.27 -1.06 -13.67
N GLU A 228 1.39 -0.56 -14.89
CA GLU A 228 2.13 0.65 -15.20
C GLU A 228 1.17 1.83 -15.11
N ILE A 229 1.33 2.65 -14.07
CA ILE A 229 0.52 3.84 -13.87
C ILE A 229 1.45 5.04 -13.75
N ARG A 230 1.13 6.09 -14.50
CA ARG A 230 1.78 7.38 -14.31
C ARG A 230 1.31 8.01 -13.01
N LEU A 231 2.22 8.21 -12.08
CA LEU A 231 1.94 9.07 -10.94
C LEU A 231 2.56 10.44 -11.17
N THR A 232 1.90 11.43 -10.61
CA THR A 232 2.40 12.80 -10.53
C THR A 232 3.67 12.89 -9.66
N TYR A 233 3.96 11.86 -8.86
CA TYR A 233 5.01 11.83 -7.83
C TYR A 233 5.75 10.48 -7.84
N THR A 234 6.47 10.15 -8.92
CA THR A 234 7.25 8.89 -9.00
C THR A 234 8.74 9.14 -9.21
N ARG A 235 9.54 8.41 -8.42
CA ARG A 235 10.93 7.95 -8.53
C ARG A 235 11.57 7.75 -9.91
N ASN A 236 10.80 7.69 -11.00
CA ASN A 236 11.30 7.44 -12.35
C ASN A 236 11.15 8.71 -13.20
N PRO A 237 12.17 9.14 -13.96
CA PRO A 237 12.09 10.32 -14.84
C PRO A 237 10.97 10.25 -15.90
N SER A 238 10.43 9.05 -16.17
CA SER A 238 9.27 8.80 -17.04
C SER A 238 7.91 9.07 -16.37
N GLY A 239 7.87 9.19 -15.04
CA GLY A 239 6.64 9.32 -14.24
C GLY A 239 5.89 8.00 -13.99
N GLU A 240 6.39 6.88 -14.49
CA GLU A 240 5.73 5.57 -14.45
C GLU A 240 6.15 4.77 -13.20
N SER A 241 5.17 4.32 -12.42
CA SER A 241 5.36 3.44 -11.27
C SER A 241 4.77 2.06 -11.55
N LEU A 242 5.50 1.02 -11.17
CA LEU A 242 5.02 -0.36 -11.22
C LEU A 242 4.32 -0.69 -9.92
N PHE A 243 3.02 -0.91 -10.00
CA PHE A 243 2.24 -1.42 -8.89
C PHE A 243 2.13 -2.93 -9.00
N LEU A 244 2.52 -3.64 -7.95
CA LEU A 244 2.09 -5.02 -7.77
C LEU A 244 0.62 -5.03 -7.41
N ARG A 245 -0.14 -5.90 -8.09
CA ARG A 245 -1.57 -6.01 -7.87
C ARG A 245 -1.87 -6.59 -6.50
N LYS A 246 -3.07 -6.33 -6.03
CA LYS A 246 -3.47 -6.61 -4.65
C LYS A 246 -4.80 -7.31 -4.61
N LEU A 247 -5.04 -7.93 -3.46
CA LEU A 247 -6.16 -8.80 -3.23
C LEU A 247 -7.48 -8.10 -3.18
N VAL A 248 -8.47 -8.74 -3.75
CA VAL A 248 -9.85 -8.28 -3.67
C VAL A 248 -10.62 -9.11 -2.64
N LEU A 249 -11.37 -8.42 -1.79
CA LEU A 249 -12.54 -8.93 -1.07
C LEU A 249 -13.81 -8.67 -1.90
#